data_AF-A0A957KLC0-F1
#
_entry.id   AF-A0A957KLC0-F1
#
_cell.length_a   1.000
_cell.length_b   1.000
_cell.length_c   1.000
_cell.angle_alpha   90.00
_cell.angle_beta   90.00
_cell.angle_gamma   90.00
#
_symmetry.space_group_name_H-M   'P 1'
#
loop_
_entity.id
_entity.type
_entity.pdbx_description
1 polymer ?
#
loop_
_entity_poly.entity_id
_entity_poly.type
_entity_poly.pdbx_seq_one_letter_code
_entity_poly.pdbx_strand_id
1 'polypeptide(L)'
;VADNSPHAAALADWQAIGEDISGTHNVQLVEMLDSLDAGERPFLSGAEARRIIEFSTSLYKSAITDRPVARGSIVAGDPFYYAMNGAGEAGA
;
A
#
# COMPACT_ATOMS: atom_id res chain seq x y z
N VAL A 1 14.20 -22.30 -28.47
CA VAL A 1 15.11 -23.33 -27.90
C VAL A 1 14.79 -23.38 -26.42
N ALA A 2 14.39 -24.53 -25.87
CA ALA A 2 14.20 -24.64 -24.42
C ALA A 2 15.56 -24.42 -23.75
N ASP A 3 15.65 -23.47 -22.82
CA ASP A 3 16.90 -23.04 -22.18
C ASP A 3 17.38 -24.01 -21.07
N ASN A 4 16.64 -25.10 -20.83
CA ASN A 4 16.86 -26.08 -19.77
C ASN A 4 16.97 -25.46 -18.35
N SER A 5 16.41 -24.26 -18.16
CA SER A 5 16.36 -23.61 -16.87
C SER A 5 15.46 -24.38 -15.89
N PRO A 6 15.85 -24.56 -14.62
CA PRO A 6 14.97 -25.12 -13.60
C PRO A 6 13.80 -24.18 -13.24
N HIS A 7 13.76 -22.97 -13.80
CA HIS A 7 12.76 -21.95 -13.52
C HIS A 7 11.61 -21.92 -14.54
N ALA A 8 11.36 -23.02 -15.26
CA ALA A 8 10.27 -23.08 -16.25
C ALA A 8 8.90 -22.70 -15.67
N ALA A 9 8.61 -23.06 -14.41
CA ALA A 9 7.38 -22.66 -13.72
C ALA A 9 7.34 -21.15 -13.46
N ALA A 10 8.41 -20.57 -12.93
CA ALA A 10 8.48 -19.12 -12.72
C ALA A 10 8.40 -18.36 -14.05
N LEU A 11 9.05 -18.86 -15.11
CA LEU A 11 8.95 -18.25 -16.44
C LEU A 11 7.50 -18.27 -16.95
N ALA A 12 6.77 -19.38 -16.75
CA ALA A 12 5.35 -19.44 -17.11
C ALA A 12 4.53 -18.41 -16.31
N ASP A 13 4.79 -18.24 -15.01
CA ASP A 13 4.14 -17.21 -14.19
C ASP A 13 4.45 -15.80 -14.69
N TRP A 14 5.72 -15.52 -15.00
CA TRP A 14 6.15 -14.24 -15.57
C TRP A 14 5.51 -13.95 -16.93
N GLN A 15 5.37 -14.96 -17.78
CA GLN A 15 4.70 -14.86 -19.07
C GLN A 15 3.18 -14.72 -18.96
N ALA A 16 2.60 -15.09 -17.82
CA ALA A 16 1.19 -14.94 -17.52
C ALA A 16 0.84 -13.58 -16.89
N ILE A 17 1.84 -12.75 -16.55
CA ILE A 17 1.61 -11.35 -16.16
C ILE A 17 0.96 -10.66 -17.37
N GLY A 18 -0.14 -9.94 -17.11
CA GLY A 18 -0.92 -9.27 -18.14
C GLY A 18 -0.19 -8.10 -18.81
N GLU A 19 -0.98 -7.24 -19.45
CA GLU A 19 -0.45 -6.05 -20.12
C GLU A 19 0.39 -5.18 -19.15
N ASP A 20 1.54 -4.72 -19.64
CA ASP A 20 2.38 -3.75 -18.93
C ASP A 20 1.73 -2.36 -19.01
N ILE A 21 0.85 -2.09 -18.04
CA ILE A 21 0.17 -0.82 -17.92
C ILE A 21 1.04 0.13 -17.12
N SER A 22 1.42 1.25 -17.74
CA SER A 22 2.23 2.27 -17.06
C SER A 22 1.49 2.84 -15.84
N GLY A 23 2.16 2.85 -14.69
CA GLY A 23 1.66 3.40 -13.41
C GLY A 23 1.54 4.93 -13.41
N THR A 24 0.72 5.47 -14.31
CA THR A 24 0.51 6.91 -14.51
C THR A 24 -0.72 7.41 -13.77
N HIS A 25 -0.81 8.73 -13.59
CA HIS A 25 -2.02 9.36 -13.08
C HIS A 25 -3.25 9.12 -13.97
N ASN A 26 -3.07 8.88 -15.27
CA ASN A 26 -4.17 8.59 -16.18
C ASN A 26 -4.89 7.29 -15.78
N VAL A 27 -4.14 6.21 -15.55
CA VAL A 27 -4.70 4.91 -15.17
C VAL A 27 -5.42 5.00 -13.83
N GLN A 28 -4.86 5.74 -12.86
CA GLN A 28 -5.50 5.97 -11.57
C GLN A 28 -6.80 6.80 -11.69
N LEU A 29 -6.83 7.78 -12.59
CA LEU A 29 -8.02 8.60 -12.84
C LEU A 29 -9.13 7.80 -13.52
N VAL A 30 -8.79 6.97 -14.51
CA VAL A 30 -9.77 6.10 -15.19
C VAL A 30 -10.44 5.16 -14.18
N GLU A 31 -9.66 4.45 -13.37
CA GLU A 31 -10.19 3.56 -12.33
C GLU A 31 -11.14 4.29 -11.35
N MET A 32 -10.78 5.52 -10.97
CA MET A 32 -11.63 6.33 -10.10
C MET A 32 -12.95 6.71 -10.78
N LEU A 33 -12.91 7.09 -12.06
CA LEU A 33 -14.10 7.46 -12.82
C LEU A 33 -15.00 6.25 -13.08
N ASP A 34 -14.42 5.10 -13.44
CA ASP A 34 -15.16 3.85 -13.65
C ASP A 34 -15.88 3.42 -12.36
N SER A 35 -15.21 3.53 -11.21
CA SER A 35 -15.84 3.29 -9.90
C SER A 35 -17.02 4.24 -9.64
N LEU A 36 -16.87 5.53 -9.98
CA LEU A 36 -17.92 6.53 -9.79
C LEU A 36 -19.13 6.27 -10.70
N ASP A 37 -18.89 5.92 -11.97
CA ASP A 37 -19.93 5.58 -12.94
C ASP A 37 -20.70 4.32 -12.52
N ALA A 38 -20.01 3.35 -11.90
CA ALA A 38 -20.62 2.16 -11.31
C ALA A 38 -21.34 2.43 -9.97
N GLY A 39 -21.21 3.63 -9.39
CA GLY A 39 -21.73 3.94 -8.05
C GLY A 39 -21.00 3.21 -6.93
N GLU A 40 -19.77 2.75 -7.20
CA GLU A 40 -18.91 2.03 -6.28
C GLU A 40 -17.89 2.97 -5.63
N ARG A 41 -17.27 2.49 -4.55
CA ARG A 41 -16.19 3.22 -3.89
C ARG A 41 -14.86 2.81 -4.55
N PRO A 42 -14.01 3.76 -5.00
CA PRO A 42 -12.70 3.43 -5.57
C PRO A 42 -11.88 2.55 -4.63
N PHE A 43 -11.15 1.57 -5.18
CA PHE A 43 -10.40 0.57 -4.42
C PHE A 43 -9.51 1.18 -3.32
N LEU A 44 -8.73 2.21 -3.66
CA LEU A 44 -7.84 2.93 -2.73
C LEU A 44 -8.58 3.96 -1.85
N SER A 45 -9.72 3.59 -1.29
CA SER A 45 -10.49 4.41 -0.36
C SER A 45 -10.43 3.88 1.08
N GLY A 46 -10.72 4.76 2.05
CA GLY A 46 -11.08 4.37 3.42
C GLY A 46 -10.12 3.36 4.05
N ALA A 47 -10.61 2.12 4.24
CA ALA A 47 -9.88 1.05 4.91
C ALA A 47 -8.59 0.64 4.18
N GLU A 48 -8.57 0.62 2.85
CA GLU A 48 -7.38 0.20 2.10
C GLU A 48 -6.29 1.28 2.18
N ALA A 49 -6.65 2.54 1.97
CA ALA A 49 -5.75 3.66 2.18
C ALA A 49 -5.21 3.70 3.63
N ARG A 50 -6.09 3.45 4.61
CA ARG A 50 -5.70 3.39 6.03
C ARG A 50 -4.69 2.27 6.29
N ARG A 51 -4.88 1.09 5.71
CA ARG A 51 -3.98 -0.07 5.85
C ARG A 51 -2.58 0.25 5.31
N ILE A 52 -2.48 0.89 4.15
CA ILE A 52 -1.21 1.29 3.55
C ILE A 52 -0.49 2.31 4.44
N ILE A 53 -1.21 3.34 4.88
CA ILE A 53 -0.65 4.37 5.77
C ILE A 53 -0.21 3.73 7.10
N GLU A 54 -1.02 2.84 7.69
CA GLU A 54 -0.67 2.14 8.92
C GLU A 54 0.64 1.37 8.82
N PHE A 55 0.84 0.65 7.72
CA PHE A 55 2.04 -0.10 7.49
C PHE A 55 3.25 0.83 7.38
N SER A 56 3.17 1.88 6.55
CA SER A 56 4.21 2.89 6.41
C SER A 56 4.57 3.51 7.76
N THR A 57 3.58 3.97 8.52
CA THR A 57 3.78 4.56 9.84
C THR A 57 4.41 3.57 10.83
N SER A 58 4.01 2.30 10.79
CA SER A 58 4.57 1.25 11.65
C SER A 58 6.06 1.02 11.37
N LEU A 59 6.50 1.14 10.11
CA LEU A 59 7.91 1.07 9.73
C LEU A 59 8.69 2.24 10.34
N TYR A 60 8.18 3.47 10.24
CA TYR A 60 8.85 4.64 10.84
C TYR A 60 8.91 4.55 12.37
N LYS A 61 7.80 4.17 13.01
CA LYS A 61 7.76 3.96 14.47
C LYS A 61 8.76 2.89 14.89
N SER A 62 8.84 1.78 14.16
CA SER A 62 9.79 0.72 14.45
C SER A 62 11.23 1.21 14.34
N ALA A 63 11.57 1.94 13.27
CA ALA A 63 12.92 2.48 13.07
C ALA A 63 13.32 3.51 14.14
N ILE A 64 12.39 4.38 14.56
CA ILE A 64 12.66 5.42 15.56
C ILE A 64 12.78 4.83 16.97
N THR A 65 11.97 3.82 17.29
CA THR A 65 11.89 3.29 18.66
C THR A 65 12.71 2.02 18.89
N ASP A 66 13.32 1.47 17.84
CA ASP A 66 14.02 0.19 17.82
C ASP A 66 13.18 -0.96 18.41
N ARG A 67 11.88 -0.96 18.09
CA ARG A 67 10.91 -1.93 18.60
C ARG A 67 10.02 -2.48 17.49
N PRO A 68 9.56 -3.73 17.58
CA PRO A 68 8.53 -4.24 16.68
C PRO A 68 7.19 -3.54 16.95
N VAL A 69 6.41 -3.33 15.89
CA VAL A 69 5.08 -2.69 15.95
C VAL A 69 4.04 -3.71 15.51
N ALA A 70 3.06 -3.98 16.37
CA ALA A 70 1.97 -4.88 16.06
C ALA A 70 0.96 -4.21 15.11
N ARG A 71 0.45 -4.97 14.12
CA ARG A 71 -0.67 -4.52 13.29
C ARG A 71 -1.86 -4.16 14.19
N GLY A 72 -2.53 -3.06 13.89
CA GLY A 72 -3.65 -2.50 14.63
C GLY A 72 -3.24 -1.63 15.81
N SER A 73 -1.94 -1.45 16.10
CA SER A 73 -1.49 -0.68 17.27
C SER A 73 -1.36 0.83 17.02
N ILE A 74 -1.31 1.26 15.75
CA ILE A 74 -1.36 2.68 15.40
C ILE A 74 -2.82 3.15 15.47
N VAL A 75 -3.23 3.68 16.61
CA VAL A 75 -4.61 4.13 16.86
C VAL A 75 -4.64 5.57 17.33
N ALA A 76 -5.82 6.19 17.37
CA ALA A 76 -5.98 7.53 17.92
C ALA A 76 -5.39 7.59 19.35
N GLY A 77 -4.53 8.59 19.59
CA GLY A 77 -3.77 8.73 20.84
C GLY A 77 -2.31 8.26 20.73
N ASP A 78 -1.97 7.45 19.73
CA ASP A 78 -0.57 7.19 19.36
C ASP A 78 -0.02 8.42 18.61
N PRO A 79 1.13 9.00 19.01
CA PRO A 79 1.73 10.11 18.27
C PRO A 79 1.95 9.81 16.79
N PHE A 80 2.24 8.55 16.46
CA PHE A 80 2.45 8.10 15.09
C PHE A 80 1.16 8.02 14.26
N TYR A 81 -0.01 7.99 14.90
CA TYR A 81 -1.30 8.10 14.21
C TYR A 81 -1.50 9.47 13.56
N TYR A 82 -0.93 10.52 14.13
CA TYR A 82 -1.10 11.91 13.66
C TYR A 82 0.08 12.40 12.80
N ALA A 83 1.29 11.87 13.01
CA ALA A 83 2.48 12.24 12.24
C ALA A 83 3.42 11.06 12.03
N MET A 84 3.97 10.89 10.83
CA MET A 84 4.85 9.76 10.48
C MET A 84 6.09 9.63 11.38
N ASN A 85 6.58 10.75 11.93
CA ASN A 85 7.74 10.80 12.82
C ASN A 85 7.35 10.83 14.31
N GLY A 86 6.06 10.76 14.64
CA GLY A 86 5.56 10.85 16.01
C GLY A 86 5.69 12.23 16.66
N ALA A 87 6.10 13.27 15.92
CA ALA A 87 6.28 14.63 16.43
C ALA A 87 5.07 15.56 16.15
N GLY A 88 3.91 14.99 15.85
CA GLY A 88 2.67 15.77 15.72
C GLY A 88 2.33 16.46 17.04
N GLU A 89 1.72 17.64 16.98
CA GLU A 89 1.27 18.37 18.18
C GLU A 89 0.44 17.44 19.07
N ALA A 90 1.06 16.94 20.14
CA ALA A 90 0.34 16.39 21.27
C ALA A 90 -0.45 17.57 21.83
N GLY A 91 -1.77 17.55 21.67
CA GLY A 91 -2.66 18.69 21.92
C GLY A 91 -2.18 19.66 22.98
N ALA A 92 -1.89 20.89 22.54
CA ALA A 92 -1.95 22.07 23.38
C ALA A 92 -3.42 22.45 23.64
#